data_AF-A0AAU5BPH9-F1
#
_entry.id   AF-A0AAU5BPH9-F1
#
_cell.length_a   1.000
_cell.length_b   1.000
_cell.length_c   1.000
_cell.angle_alpha   90.00
_cell.angle_beta   90.00
_cell.angle_gamma   90.00
#
_symmetry.space_group_name_H-M   'P 1'
#
loop_
_entity.id
_entity.type
_entity.pdbx_description
1 polymer ?
#
loop_
_entity_poly.entity_id
_entity_poly.type
_entity_poly.pdbx_seq_one_letter_code
_entity_poly.pdbx_strand_id
1 'polypeptide(L)'
;MTKRQLAYLACTVTLVVAGMGAAAPTAHHRTVHRVKLGESIQKAVDAAKPGDTVILSPGTYRESVRITTSNLTLRGSTVFPTVLEPGKAAADDICATAGHGICVTGKDGSPVQGVTVRSLTLKGFTKNGLWASRTDRLKIHRVTAEKNGNWGIALERSVRSVLTHNVARDNADAGLFVSNTTDTEAGAVDTEGTVISHNRMSGNRIGVTVRRLRNLTVERNEATGNCAAVFVVGDESTPRAGAMSLRRNYIHANNKNCPKTPRLPFLQGSGIVLTGAEETLVAENRIVDNVGASPLSGGIVLFKSFVGALNERNEIRDNVVLRNGSADLANRDTGKGNTFRGNTCGVSEPAGMC
;
A
#
# COMPACT_ATOMS: atom_id res chain seq x y z
N MET A 1 48.68 59.15 -58.66
CA MET A 1 48.81 57.92 -57.84
C MET A 1 48.13 58.21 -56.50
N THR A 2 46.86 57.81 -56.35
CA THR A 2 46.38 56.72 -55.46
C THR A 2 46.46 57.07 -53.96
N LYS A 3 45.37 57.48 -53.29
CA LYS A 3 44.20 56.71 -52.77
C LYS A 3 44.40 56.19 -51.32
N ARG A 4 43.33 56.39 -50.53
CA ARG A 4 42.88 55.72 -49.27
C ARG A 4 43.39 56.35 -47.96
N GLN A 5 42.58 57.13 -47.24
CA GLN A 5 41.45 56.78 -46.34
C GLN A 5 41.77 55.72 -45.28
N LEU A 6 41.74 56.14 -44.02
CA LEU A 6 41.38 55.31 -42.86
C LEU A 6 40.52 56.15 -41.91
N ALA A 7 39.40 55.56 -41.54
CA ALA A 7 38.29 56.17 -40.82
C ALA A 7 38.40 55.96 -39.30
N TYR A 8 37.72 56.87 -38.61
CA TYR A 8 37.33 56.97 -37.21
C TYR A 8 37.13 55.67 -36.41
N LEU A 9 37.46 55.73 -35.11
CA LEU A 9 36.68 55.08 -34.06
C LEU A 9 36.73 55.90 -32.76
N ALA A 10 35.61 56.57 -32.44
CA ALA A 10 35.39 57.22 -31.16
C ALA A 10 34.74 56.20 -30.20
N CYS A 11 35.38 55.95 -29.04
CA CYS A 11 34.84 55.09 -27.99
C CYS A 11 33.83 55.85 -27.14
N THR A 12 32.55 55.53 -27.28
CA THR A 12 31.49 55.88 -26.33
C THR A 12 31.38 54.79 -25.27
N VAL A 13 31.56 55.15 -24.00
CA VAL A 13 31.34 54.27 -22.85
C VAL A 13 29.90 54.47 -22.36
N THR A 14 29.03 53.48 -22.57
CA THR A 14 27.70 53.39 -21.97
C THR A 14 27.74 52.51 -20.73
N LEU A 15 27.55 53.13 -19.55
CA LEU A 15 27.35 52.43 -18.28
C LEU A 15 25.91 51.90 -18.22
N VAL A 16 25.73 50.59 -18.42
CA VAL A 16 24.47 49.88 -18.16
C VAL A 16 24.51 49.37 -16.72
N VAL A 17 23.75 50.00 -15.83
CA VAL A 17 23.49 49.48 -14.48
C VAL A 17 22.41 48.40 -14.59
N ALA A 18 22.82 47.14 -14.62
CA ALA A 18 21.92 46.00 -14.54
C ALA A 18 21.47 45.81 -13.08
N GLY A 19 20.25 46.23 -12.77
CA GLY A 19 19.58 45.90 -11.50
C GLY A 19 19.24 44.41 -11.45
N MET A 20 20.13 43.60 -10.89
CA MET A 20 19.85 42.21 -10.50
C MET A 20 18.92 42.20 -9.28
N GLY A 21 17.62 42.25 -9.52
CA GLY A 21 16.61 41.86 -8.54
C GLY A 21 16.69 40.36 -8.32
N ALA A 22 17.57 39.91 -7.43
CA ALA A 22 17.53 38.55 -6.90
C ALA A 22 16.26 38.41 -6.06
N ALA A 23 15.20 37.84 -6.65
CA ALA A 23 14.06 37.39 -5.88
C ALA A 23 14.55 36.29 -4.94
N ALA A 24 14.65 36.61 -3.64
CA ALA A 24 14.90 35.61 -2.61
C ALA A 24 13.84 34.50 -2.76
N PRO A 25 14.22 33.21 -2.69
CA PRO A 25 13.23 32.14 -2.69
C PRO A 25 12.27 32.41 -1.54
N THR A 26 10.99 32.60 -1.87
CA THR A 26 9.95 32.75 -0.87
C THR A 26 9.97 31.49 -0.02
N ALA A 27 10.43 31.63 1.23
CA ALA A 27 10.29 30.57 2.21
C ALA A 27 8.79 30.30 2.32
N HIS A 28 8.32 29.22 1.70
CA HIS A 28 6.94 28.78 1.85
C HIS A 28 6.71 28.49 3.34
N HIS A 29 6.09 29.44 4.03
CA HIS A 29 5.69 29.29 5.42
C HIS A 29 4.73 28.10 5.51
N ARG A 30 5.20 27.00 6.08
CA ARG A 30 4.37 25.82 6.36
C ARG A 30 3.29 26.21 7.34
N THR A 31 2.04 26.18 6.89
CA THR A 31 0.90 26.57 7.71
C THR A 31 0.35 25.35 8.44
N VAL A 32 -0.06 25.55 9.69
CA VAL A 32 -0.74 24.53 10.49
C VAL A 32 -2.21 24.89 10.61
N HIS A 33 -3.06 24.11 9.96
CA HIS A 33 -4.51 24.20 10.05
C HIS A 33 -4.98 23.32 11.21
N ARG A 34 -5.51 23.91 12.28
CA ARG A 34 -6.06 23.16 13.42
C ARG A 34 -7.56 23.02 13.25
N VAL A 35 -8.04 21.78 13.30
CA VAL A 35 -9.46 21.46 13.18
C VAL A 35 -9.95 20.94 14.53
N LYS A 36 -10.91 21.64 15.12
CA LYS A 36 -11.62 21.24 16.34
C LYS A 36 -12.81 20.37 16.00
N LEU A 37 -13.36 19.69 17.00
CA LEU A 37 -14.58 18.92 16.81
C LEU A 37 -15.73 19.85 16.38
N GLY A 38 -16.49 19.45 15.35
CA GLY A 38 -17.56 20.26 14.76
C GLY A 38 -17.10 21.14 13.58
N GLU A 39 -15.80 21.33 13.38
CA GLU A 39 -15.26 21.96 12.18
C GLU A 39 -15.06 20.92 11.07
N SER A 40 -15.19 21.33 9.80
CA SER A 40 -14.98 20.44 8.64
C SER A 40 -13.49 20.20 8.41
N ILE A 41 -13.12 18.93 8.28
CA ILE A 41 -11.78 18.52 7.87
C ILE A 41 -11.56 18.90 6.41
N GLN A 42 -12.56 18.66 5.53
CA GLN A 42 -12.44 18.95 4.11
C GLN A 42 -12.15 20.43 3.87
N LYS A 43 -12.83 21.35 4.57
CA LYS A 43 -12.58 22.79 4.46
C LYS A 43 -11.12 23.16 4.77
N ALA A 44 -10.52 22.52 5.78
CA ALA A 44 -9.11 22.75 6.12
C ALA A 44 -8.16 22.14 5.08
N VAL A 45 -8.51 20.99 4.52
CA VAL A 45 -7.76 20.35 3.42
C VAL A 45 -7.83 21.18 2.13
N ASP A 46 -8.98 21.75 1.79
CA ASP A 46 -9.18 22.61 0.62
C ASP A 46 -8.41 23.93 0.73
N ALA A 47 -8.31 24.47 1.95
CA ALA A 47 -7.54 25.68 2.23
C ALA A 47 -6.02 25.45 2.29
N ALA A 48 -5.59 24.19 2.41
CA ALA A 48 -4.19 23.84 2.61
C ALA A 48 -3.37 23.91 1.30
N LYS A 49 -2.16 24.44 1.41
CA LYS A 49 -1.17 24.52 0.32
C LYS A 49 -0.14 23.40 0.46
N PRO A 50 0.62 23.08 -0.61
CA PRO A 50 1.70 22.11 -0.51
C PRO A 50 2.69 22.43 0.61
N GLY A 51 2.95 21.46 1.48
CA GLY A 51 3.81 21.60 2.66
C GLY A 51 3.06 21.88 3.97
N ASP A 52 1.77 22.19 3.92
CA ASP A 52 0.95 22.45 5.11
C ASP A 52 0.66 21.18 5.91
N THR A 53 0.23 21.38 7.16
CA THR A 53 -0.26 20.32 8.03
C THR A 53 -1.67 20.64 8.53
N VAL A 54 -2.61 19.71 8.32
CA VAL A 54 -3.93 19.71 8.94
C VAL A 54 -3.87 18.82 10.18
N ILE A 55 -4.06 19.41 11.36
CA ILE A 55 -4.04 18.73 12.65
C ILE A 55 -5.47 18.67 13.20
N LEU A 56 -5.96 17.47 13.42
CA LEU A 56 -7.27 17.21 13.99
C LEU A 56 -7.16 17.04 15.51
N SER A 57 -8.10 17.67 16.22
CA SER A 57 -8.28 17.44 17.65
C SER A 57 -8.79 16.02 17.92
N PRO A 58 -8.66 15.49 19.14
CA PRO A 58 -9.34 14.25 19.52
C PRO A 58 -10.86 14.36 19.33
N GLY A 59 -11.49 13.23 18.99
CA GLY A 59 -12.94 13.15 18.80
C GLY A 59 -13.35 12.41 17.54
N THR A 60 -14.66 12.31 17.31
CA THR A 60 -15.26 11.62 16.18
C THR A 60 -15.76 12.61 15.14
N TYR A 61 -15.20 12.53 13.94
CA TYR A 61 -15.59 13.31 12.77
C TYR A 61 -16.43 12.42 11.85
N ARG A 62 -17.63 12.89 11.49
CA ARG A 62 -18.54 12.18 10.58
C ARG A 62 -18.45 12.79 9.19
N GLU A 63 -17.38 12.46 8.49
CA GLU A 63 -16.99 13.11 7.23
C GLU A 63 -16.04 12.20 6.46
N SER A 64 -16.06 12.30 5.13
CA SER A 64 -15.03 11.74 4.26
C SER A 64 -14.12 12.86 3.77
N VAL A 65 -12.84 12.56 3.53
CA VAL A 65 -11.84 13.57 3.20
C VAL A 65 -11.13 13.25 1.90
N ARG A 66 -11.18 14.17 0.94
CA ARG A 66 -10.49 14.09 -0.34
C ARG A 66 -9.26 15.00 -0.34
N ILE A 67 -8.09 14.39 -0.55
CA ILE A 67 -6.79 15.06 -0.67
C ILE A 67 -6.31 14.96 -2.12
N THR A 68 -6.15 16.12 -2.76
CA THR A 68 -5.53 16.26 -4.09
C THR A 68 -4.27 17.12 -4.07
N THR A 69 -3.90 17.67 -2.91
CA THR A 69 -2.76 18.57 -2.73
C THR A 69 -1.51 17.78 -2.34
N SER A 70 -0.46 17.86 -3.15
CA SER A 70 0.85 17.26 -2.85
C SER A 70 1.48 17.86 -1.60
N ASN A 71 2.33 17.09 -0.92
CA ASN A 71 3.09 17.45 0.28
C ASN A 71 2.22 17.89 1.47
N LEU A 72 0.95 17.47 1.52
CA LEU A 72 0.05 17.72 2.65
C LEU A 72 0.26 16.67 3.75
N THR A 73 0.26 17.10 5.01
CA THR A 73 0.15 16.17 6.15
C THR A 73 -1.23 16.27 6.79
N LEU A 74 -2.00 15.18 6.79
CA LEU A 74 -3.21 15.02 7.60
C LEU A 74 -2.89 14.18 8.84
N ARG A 75 -3.10 14.76 10.02
CA ARG A 75 -2.68 14.19 11.29
C ARG A 75 -3.79 14.25 12.33
N GLY A 76 -4.08 13.13 12.98
CA GLY A 76 -4.88 13.12 14.21
C GLY A 76 -4.04 13.22 15.49
N SER A 77 -4.70 13.17 16.63
CA SER A 77 -4.05 13.23 17.93
C SER A 77 -3.31 11.92 18.26
N THR A 78 -2.19 12.05 18.99
CA THR A 78 -1.38 10.93 19.46
C THR A 78 -1.65 10.56 20.91
N VAL A 79 -2.44 11.38 21.63
CA VAL A 79 -2.75 11.18 23.07
C VAL A 79 -4.12 10.55 23.24
N PHE A 80 -5.11 11.05 22.49
CA PHE A 80 -6.48 10.56 22.48
C PHE A 80 -6.91 10.25 21.04
N PRO A 81 -7.81 9.29 20.81
CA PRO A 81 -8.21 8.92 19.46
C PRO A 81 -8.84 10.08 18.68
N THR A 82 -8.42 10.23 17.42
CA THR A 82 -9.16 10.96 16.39
C THR A 82 -9.76 9.91 15.45
N VAL A 83 -11.09 9.86 15.38
CA VAL A 83 -11.85 8.85 14.62
C VAL A 83 -12.60 9.52 13.49
N LEU A 84 -12.49 8.98 12.28
CA LEU A 84 -13.38 9.29 11.16
C LEU A 84 -14.36 8.14 10.99
N GLU A 85 -15.64 8.48 10.94
CA GLU A 85 -16.76 7.59 10.64
C GLU A 85 -17.55 8.13 9.44
N PRO A 86 -18.38 7.31 8.76
CA PRO A 86 -19.26 7.79 7.70
C PRO A 86 -20.08 9.01 8.13
N GLY A 87 -20.01 10.05 7.30
CA GLY A 87 -20.86 11.22 7.35
C GLY A 87 -22.01 11.14 6.34
N LYS A 88 -22.89 12.15 6.37
CA LYS A 88 -23.85 12.36 5.29
C LYS A 88 -23.07 12.80 4.05
N ALA A 89 -23.08 11.99 3.00
CA ALA A 89 -22.44 12.34 1.74
C ALA A 89 -23.19 13.52 1.08
N ALA A 90 -22.47 14.59 0.75
CA ALA A 90 -22.94 15.53 -0.24
C ALA A 90 -22.84 14.87 -1.63
N ALA A 91 -23.76 15.19 -2.54
CA ALA A 91 -23.84 14.52 -3.85
C ALA A 91 -22.58 14.70 -4.72
N ASP A 92 -21.83 15.77 -4.47
CA ASP A 92 -20.58 16.14 -5.15
C ASP A 92 -19.32 15.63 -4.44
N ASP A 93 -19.43 15.08 -3.22
CA ASP A 93 -18.31 14.42 -2.55
C ASP A 93 -18.10 13.02 -3.15
N ILE A 94 -17.22 12.97 -4.15
CA ILE A 94 -16.82 11.73 -4.83
C ILE A 94 -16.25 10.70 -3.84
N CYS A 95 -15.56 11.14 -2.78
CA CYS A 95 -14.96 10.22 -1.82
C CYS A 95 -16.02 9.56 -0.93
N ALA A 96 -16.92 10.37 -0.37
CA ALA A 96 -18.05 9.88 0.43
C ALA A 96 -19.01 9.03 -0.40
N THR A 97 -19.36 9.49 -1.61
CA THR A 97 -20.27 8.78 -2.53
C THR A 97 -19.68 7.43 -2.96
N ALA A 98 -18.36 7.34 -3.11
CA ALA A 98 -17.68 6.07 -3.38
C ALA A 98 -17.59 5.15 -2.14
N GLY A 99 -17.94 5.65 -0.94
CA GLY A 99 -17.94 4.88 0.31
C GLY A 99 -16.58 4.84 1.02
N HIS A 100 -15.70 5.81 0.77
CA HIS A 100 -14.36 5.85 1.35
C HIS A 100 -14.27 6.87 2.50
N GLY A 101 -13.39 6.63 3.47
CA GLY A 101 -13.10 7.58 4.54
C GLY A 101 -12.12 8.66 4.15
N ILE A 102 -10.96 8.27 3.61
CA ILE A 102 -9.98 9.20 3.05
C ILE A 102 -9.65 8.79 1.62
N CYS A 103 -9.67 9.75 0.70
CA CYS A 103 -9.23 9.58 -0.68
C CYS A 103 -7.99 10.43 -0.95
N VAL A 104 -6.87 9.82 -1.32
CA VAL A 104 -5.69 10.54 -1.86
C VAL A 104 -5.62 10.28 -3.36
N THR A 105 -5.92 11.27 -4.19
CA THR A 105 -6.16 11.02 -5.63
C THR A 105 -5.32 11.92 -6.52
N GLY A 106 -4.37 11.32 -7.24
CA GLY A 106 -3.67 11.94 -8.35
C GLY A 106 -4.27 11.60 -9.72
N LYS A 107 -3.55 12.00 -10.77
CA LYS A 107 -3.91 11.74 -12.17
C LYS A 107 -2.75 11.02 -12.88
N ASP A 108 -3.04 10.30 -13.95
CA ASP A 108 -1.98 9.70 -14.78
C ASP A 108 -1.07 10.83 -15.31
N GLY A 109 0.25 10.64 -15.24
CA GLY A 109 1.24 11.69 -15.56
C GLY A 109 1.36 12.82 -14.54
N SER A 110 0.48 12.90 -13.54
CA SER A 110 0.51 13.92 -12.48
C SER A 110 0.07 13.33 -11.14
N PRO A 111 0.91 12.45 -10.54
CA PRO A 111 0.58 11.83 -9.27
C PRO A 111 0.58 12.86 -8.12
N VAL A 112 -0.27 12.63 -7.12
CA VAL A 112 -0.18 13.39 -5.85
C VAL A 112 1.02 12.87 -5.08
N GLN A 113 1.92 13.77 -4.71
CA GLN A 113 3.23 13.38 -4.17
C GLN A 113 3.35 13.73 -2.69
N GLY A 114 4.07 12.93 -1.92
CA GLY A 114 4.56 13.30 -0.58
C GLY A 114 3.48 13.52 0.48
N VAL A 115 2.25 13.06 0.25
CA VAL A 115 1.18 13.14 1.25
C VAL A 115 1.50 12.24 2.43
N THR A 116 1.22 12.71 3.65
CA THR A 116 1.30 11.92 4.87
C THR A 116 -0.05 11.87 5.56
N VAL A 117 -0.56 10.66 5.83
CA VAL A 117 -1.74 10.43 6.67
C VAL A 117 -1.30 9.68 7.92
N ARG A 118 -1.53 10.24 9.10
CA ARG A 118 -1.04 9.63 10.35
C ARG A 118 -1.91 9.83 11.58
N SER A 119 -1.84 8.86 12.49
CA SER A 119 -2.44 8.94 13.84
C SER A 119 -3.95 9.15 13.82
N LEU A 120 -4.66 8.34 13.02
CA LEU A 120 -6.11 8.41 12.82
C LEU A 120 -6.73 7.03 12.92
N THR A 121 -8.01 6.97 13.28
CA THR A 121 -8.85 5.78 13.15
C THR A 121 -9.86 6.00 12.04
N LEU A 122 -9.97 5.06 11.10
CA LEU A 122 -10.91 5.07 9.97
C LEU A 122 -11.85 3.89 10.13
N LYS A 123 -13.11 4.17 10.47
CA LYS A 123 -14.01 3.16 11.02
C LYS A 123 -15.36 3.14 10.32
N GLY A 124 -15.80 1.96 9.90
CA GLY A 124 -17.19 1.72 9.49
C GLY A 124 -17.55 2.24 8.10
N PHE A 125 -16.58 2.60 7.25
CA PHE A 125 -16.87 3.04 5.89
C PHE A 125 -17.39 1.90 5.02
N THR A 126 -18.37 2.19 4.15
CA THR A 126 -19.07 1.17 3.36
C THR A 126 -18.16 0.47 2.34
N LYS A 127 -17.09 1.13 1.88
CA LYS A 127 -15.98 0.50 1.17
C LYS A 127 -14.70 0.54 2.01
N ASN A 128 -13.88 1.58 1.83
CA ASN A 128 -12.50 1.57 2.32
C ASN A 128 -12.29 2.60 3.41
N GLY A 129 -11.48 2.27 4.42
CA GLY A 129 -11.02 3.28 5.38
C GLY A 129 -10.22 4.37 4.66
N LEU A 130 -9.17 3.96 3.94
CA LEU A 130 -8.37 4.83 3.07
C LEU A 130 -8.28 4.24 1.67
N TRP A 131 -8.53 5.06 0.66
CA TRP A 131 -8.29 4.77 -0.76
C TRP A 131 -7.28 5.77 -1.33
N ALA A 132 -6.23 5.28 -1.97
CA ALA A 132 -5.26 6.11 -2.67
C ALA A 132 -5.08 5.61 -4.10
N SER A 133 -5.06 6.52 -5.06
CA SER A 133 -4.84 6.20 -6.47
C SER A 133 -3.87 7.21 -7.09
N ARG A 134 -2.88 6.71 -7.84
CA ARG A 134 -1.89 7.53 -8.56
C ARG A 134 -1.13 8.47 -7.63
N THR A 135 -0.48 7.88 -6.63
CA THR A 135 0.32 8.62 -5.64
C THR A 135 1.79 8.27 -5.73
N ASP A 136 2.64 9.19 -5.29
CA ASP A 136 4.07 9.00 -5.18
C ASP A 136 4.54 9.38 -3.77
N ARG A 137 5.37 8.56 -3.12
CA ARG A 137 5.91 8.83 -1.78
C ARG A 137 4.82 9.08 -0.73
N LEU A 138 3.67 8.41 -0.86
CA LEU A 138 2.59 8.42 0.13
C LEU A 138 3.06 7.73 1.41
N LYS A 139 2.86 8.38 2.56
CA LYS A 139 3.17 7.82 3.88
C LYS A 139 1.91 7.63 4.69
N ILE A 140 1.63 6.39 5.09
CA ILE A 140 0.51 6.04 5.96
C ILE A 140 1.09 5.40 7.21
N HIS A 141 1.01 6.13 8.33
CA HIS A 141 1.69 5.75 9.58
C HIS A 141 0.80 5.86 10.81
N ARG A 142 0.73 4.81 11.64
CA ARG A 142 -0.12 4.79 12.84
C ARG A 142 -1.59 5.09 12.52
N VAL A 143 -2.09 4.52 11.43
CA VAL A 143 -3.53 4.54 11.10
C VAL A 143 -4.16 3.23 11.55
N THR A 144 -5.30 3.33 12.23
CA THR A 144 -6.16 2.17 12.52
C THR A 144 -7.30 2.16 11.52
N ALA A 145 -7.37 1.17 10.62
CA ALA A 145 -8.49 0.97 9.72
C ALA A 145 -9.32 -0.23 10.17
N GLU A 146 -10.55 0.00 10.61
CA GLU A 146 -11.37 -1.03 11.22
C GLU A 146 -12.81 -1.08 10.71
N LYS A 147 -13.35 -2.31 10.61
CA LYS A 147 -14.78 -2.54 10.32
C LYS A 147 -15.26 -1.86 9.03
N ASN A 148 -14.39 -1.74 8.03
CA ASN A 148 -14.76 -1.19 6.73
C ASN A 148 -15.31 -2.30 5.82
N GLY A 149 -16.28 -1.95 4.97
CA GLY A 149 -17.07 -2.89 4.15
C GLY A 149 -16.31 -3.51 2.97
N ASN A 150 -15.06 -3.09 2.72
CA ASN A 150 -14.15 -3.73 1.78
C ASN A 150 -12.72 -3.75 2.34
N TRP A 151 -11.86 -2.79 1.99
CA TRP A 151 -10.46 -2.76 2.41
C TRP A 151 -10.20 -1.79 3.57
N GLY A 152 -9.25 -2.12 4.45
CA GLY A 152 -8.81 -1.17 5.47
C GLY A 152 -8.09 0.03 4.83
N ILE A 153 -6.94 -0.25 4.22
CA ILE A 153 -6.12 0.72 3.49
C ILE A 153 -5.82 0.15 2.11
N ALA A 154 -6.18 0.89 1.05
CA ALA A 154 -6.04 0.45 -0.32
C ALA A 154 -5.29 1.45 -1.19
N LEU A 155 -4.28 0.99 -1.93
CA LEU A 155 -3.53 1.77 -2.91
C LEU A 155 -3.66 1.17 -4.31
N GLU A 156 -3.81 2.05 -5.29
CA GLU A 156 -3.87 1.73 -6.71
C GLU A 156 -2.87 2.61 -7.49
N ARG A 157 -2.16 2.04 -8.47
CA ARG A 157 -1.21 2.75 -9.35
C ARG A 157 -0.29 3.72 -8.60
N SER A 158 0.20 3.31 -7.43
CA SER A 158 0.97 4.17 -6.53
C SER A 158 2.38 3.63 -6.35
N VAL A 159 3.35 4.54 -6.25
CA VAL A 159 4.79 4.23 -6.20
C VAL A 159 5.44 4.82 -4.95
N ARG A 160 6.58 4.25 -4.53
CA ARG A 160 7.41 4.65 -3.39
C ARG A 160 6.63 4.86 -2.09
N SER A 161 5.54 4.12 -1.91
CA SER A 161 4.67 4.30 -0.74
C SER A 161 5.25 3.62 0.50
N VAL A 162 4.97 4.18 1.67
CA VAL A 162 5.41 3.62 2.96
C VAL A 162 4.20 3.45 3.87
N LEU A 163 3.80 2.20 4.09
CA LEU A 163 2.71 1.81 4.99
C LEU A 163 3.34 1.20 6.23
N THR A 164 3.33 1.93 7.35
CA THR A 164 4.03 1.46 8.55
C THR A 164 3.30 1.70 9.87
N HIS A 165 3.47 0.79 10.82
CA HIS A 165 2.84 0.88 12.16
C HIS A 165 1.32 1.05 12.12
N ASN A 166 0.65 0.55 11.07
CA ASN A 166 -0.81 0.59 10.95
C ASN A 166 -1.45 -0.64 11.59
N VAL A 167 -2.70 -0.49 12.00
CA VAL A 167 -3.55 -1.58 12.45
C VAL A 167 -4.71 -1.71 11.47
N ALA A 168 -4.84 -2.85 10.80
CA ALA A 168 -5.97 -3.12 9.91
C ALA A 168 -6.76 -4.32 10.44
N ARG A 169 -7.97 -4.09 10.95
CA ARG A 169 -8.74 -5.17 11.59
C ARG A 169 -10.21 -5.21 11.26
N ASP A 170 -10.75 -6.42 11.21
CA ASP A 170 -12.18 -6.68 10.99
C ASP A 170 -12.74 -6.00 9.74
N ASN A 171 -11.92 -5.76 8.72
CA ASN A 171 -12.39 -5.30 7.42
C ASN A 171 -12.95 -6.49 6.62
N ALA A 172 -13.94 -6.23 5.77
CA ALA A 172 -14.68 -7.28 5.08
C ALA A 172 -13.82 -8.13 4.12
N ASP A 173 -12.82 -7.51 3.49
CA ASP A 173 -11.87 -8.18 2.60
C ASP A 173 -10.43 -8.08 3.12
N ALA A 174 -9.55 -7.32 2.46
CA ALA A 174 -8.17 -7.15 2.87
C ALA A 174 -7.96 -6.07 3.95
N GLY A 175 -7.04 -6.31 4.89
CA GLY A 175 -6.56 -5.27 5.80
C GLY A 175 -5.80 -4.19 5.04
N LEU A 176 -4.74 -4.61 4.32
CA LEU A 176 -3.97 -3.76 3.41
C LEU A 176 -4.06 -4.32 1.99
N PHE A 177 -4.41 -3.48 1.03
CA PHE A 177 -4.53 -3.85 -0.38
C PHE A 177 -3.67 -2.93 -1.24
N VAL A 178 -2.75 -3.49 -2.03
CA VAL A 178 -1.92 -2.70 -2.96
C VAL A 178 -2.01 -3.33 -4.36
N SER A 179 -2.30 -2.53 -5.38
CA SER A 179 -2.46 -3.05 -6.75
C SER A 179 -2.08 -2.10 -7.88
N ASN A 180 -1.90 -2.64 -9.09
CA ASN A 180 -1.95 -1.82 -10.32
C ASN A 180 -3.39 -1.42 -10.62
N THR A 181 -4.26 -2.37 -10.94
CA THR A 181 -5.66 -2.14 -11.30
C THR A 181 -6.58 -3.02 -10.47
N THR A 182 -7.73 -2.48 -10.11
CA THR A 182 -8.74 -3.21 -9.33
C THR A 182 -9.80 -3.90 -10.20
N ASP A 183 -10.14 -3.29 -11.33
CA ASP A 183 -11.30 -3.61 -12.18
C ASP A 183 -10.94 -4.23 -13.55
N THR A 184 -9.74 -3.93 -14.06
CA THR A 184 -9.27 -4.33 -15.38
C THR A 184 -8.07 -5.26 -15.28
N GLU A 185 -7.84 -6.09 -16.30
CA GLU A 185 -6.61 -6.89 -16.41
C GLU A 185 -5.50 -6.04 -17.01
N ALA A 186 -4.33 -6.06 -16.36
CA ALA A 186 -3.16 -5.30 -16.77
C ALA A 186 -1.91 -5.93 -16.16
N GLY A 187 -0.80 -5.83 -16.89
CA GLY A 187 0.53 -6.23 -16.42
C GLY A 187 0.88 -5.62 -15.07
N ALA A 188 1.73 -6.31 -14.31
CA ALA A 188 2.22 -5.78 -13.05
C ALA A 188 3.07 -4.52 -13.27
N VAL A 189 2.92 -3.53 -12.39
CA VAL A 189 3.72 -2.30 -12.45
C VAL A 189 4.76 -2.27 -11.34
N ASP A 190 5.92 -1.69 -11.65
CA ASP A 190 6.97 -1.43 -10.67
C ASP A 190 6.49 -0.37 -9.67
N THR A 191 6.57 -0.69 -8.37
CA THR A 191 6.17 0.26 -7.33
C THR A 191 7.30 1.21 -6.92
N GLU A 192 8.46 1.10 -7.56
CA GLU A 192 9.70 1.81 -7.28
C GLU A 192 10.14 1.69 -5.81
N GLY A 193 9.90 0.54 -5.18
CA GLY A 193 10.31 0.28 -3.80
C GLY A 193 9.27 0.67 -2.74
N THR A 194 7.99 0.34 -2.96
CA THR A 194 6.97 0.46 -1.90
C THR A 194 7.28 -0.48 -0.73
N VAL A 195 7.04 -0.01 0.49
CA VAL A 195 7.31 -0.73 1.74
C VAL A 195 6.06 -0.86 2.59
N ILE A 196 5.73 -2.08 2.99
CA ILE A 196 4.69 -2.42 3.96
C ILE A 196 5.41 -3.03 5.17
N SER A 197 5.55 -2.29 6.27
CA SER A 197 6.31 -2.78 7.42
C SER A 197 5.77 -2.41 8.80
N HIS A 198 5.97 -3.29 9.78
CA HIS A 198 5.54 -3.06 11.18
C HIS A 198 4.03 -2.88 11.35
N ASN A 199 3.21 -3.40 10.43
CA ASN A 199 1.75 -3.34 10.52
C ASN A 199 1.21 -4.57 11.26
N ARG A 200 0.03 -4.42 11.88
CA ARG A 200 -0.73 -5.51 12.48
C ARG A 200 -2.04 -5.70 11.74
N MET A 201 -2.29 -6.90 11.24
CA MET A 201 -3.48 -7.24 10.48
C MET A 201 -4.24 -8.39 11.15
N SER A 202 -5.49 -8.17 11.54
CA SER A 202 -6.27 -9.20 12.24
C SER A 202 -7.76 -9.24 11.93
N GLY A 203 -8.34 -10.43 11.89
CA GLY A 203 -9.79 -10.59 11.71
C GLY A 203 -10.31 -10.22 10.32
N ASN A 204 -9.43 -9.90 9.36
CA ASN A 204 -9.81 -9.62 7.97
C ASN A 204 -10.04 -10.92 7.19
N ARG A 205 -10.57 -10.86 5.97
CA ARG A 205 -10.51 -12.01 5.06
C ARG A 205 -9.06 -12.30 4.69
N ILE A 206 -8.33 -11.26 4.26
CA ILE A 206 -6.90 -11.35 3.94
C ILE A 206 -6.15 -10.27 4.72
N GLY A 207 -5.00 -10.59 5.32
CA GLY A 207 -4.19 -9.58 6.02
C GLY A 207 -3.63 -8.53 5.05
N VAL A 208 -2.81 -8.98 4.10
CA VAL A 208 -2.21 -8.17 3.02
C VAL A 208 -2.48 -8.82 1.66
N THR A 209 -2.96 -8.02 0.72
CA THR A 209 -3.07 -8.42 -0.69
C THR A 209 -2.17 -7.52 -1.54
N VAL A 210 -1.26 -8.15 -2.27
CA VAL A 210 -0.44 -7.54 -3.32
C VAL A 210 -0.95 -8.08 -4.65
N ARG A 211 -1.44 -7.21 -5.54
CA ARG A 211 -2.03 -7.66 -6.82
C ARG A 211 -1.42 -6.92 -8.00
N ARG A 212 -0.80 -7.65 -8.93
CA ARG A 212 -0.19 -7.09 -10.15
C ARG A 212 0.79 -5.96 -9.83
N LEU A 213 1.74 -6.21 -8.94
CA LEU A 213 2.78 -5.26 -8.59
C LEU A 213 4.15 -5.93 -8.60
N ARG A 214 5.17 -5.10 -8.80
CA ARG A 214 6.58 -5.49 -8.70
C ARG A 214 7.39 -4.56 -7.81
N ASN A 215 8.56 -5.00 -7.39
CA ASN A 215 9.55 -4.18 -6.68
C ASN A 215 8.99 -3.54 -5.40
N LEU A 216 8.58 -4.38 -4.45
CA LEU A 216 8.09 -3.95 -3.13
C LEU A 216 8.57 -4.87 -2.02
N THR A 217 8.51 -4.39 -0.79
CA THR A 217 8.89 -5.16 0.41
C THR A 217 7.73 -5.24 1.40
N VAL A 218 7.39 -6.47 1.82
CA VAL A 218 6.47 -6.75 2.94
C VAL A 218 7.29 -7.34 4.08
N GLU A 219 7.56 -6.54 5.12
CA GLU A 219 8.47 -6.97 6.19
C GLU A 219 8.06 -6.61 7.61
N ARG A 220 8.43 -7.45 8.59
CA ARG A 220 8.19 -7.18 10.02
C ARG A 220 6.73 -6.88 10.36
N ASN A 221 5.79 -7.42 9.60
CA ASN A 221 4.36 -7.31 9.91
C ASN A 221 3.92 -8.49 10.77
N GLU A 222 2.85 -8.29 11.55
CA GLU A 222 2.13 -9.34 12.24
C GLU A 222 0.77 -9.57 11.58
N ALA A 223 0.47 -10.81 11.17
CA ALA A 223 -0.83 -11.19 10.64
C ALA A 223 -1.42 -12.37 11.42
N THR A 224 -2.56 -12.16 12.06
CA THR A 224 -3.20 -13.16 12.92
C THR A 224 -4.72 -13.15 12.88
N GLY A 225 -5.36 -14.32 13.00
CA GLY A 225 -6.83 -14.43 13.04
C GLY A 225 -7.53 -13.98 11.75
N ASN A 226 -6.80 -13.86 10.64
CA ASN A 226 -7.40 -13.67 9.31
C ASN A 226 -7.80 -15.03 8.72
N CYS A 227 -8.43 -15.05 7.53
CA CYS A 227 -8.63 -16.31 6.79
C CYS A 227 -7.40 -16.70 5.97
N ALA A 228 -6.68 -15.69 5.47
CA ALA A 228 -5.33 -15.79 4.94
C ALA A 228 -4.48 -14.60 5.39
N ALA A 229 -3.18 -14.78 5.60
CA ALA A 229 -2.31 -13.69 6.04
C ALA A 229 -1.81 -12.82 4.90
N VAL A 230 -1.15 -13.39 3.90
CA VAL A 230 -0.57 -12.63 2.78
C VAL A 230 -0.90 -13.33 1.46
N PHE A 231 -1.43 -12.58 0.50
CA PHE A 231 -1.68 -13.02 -0.86
C PHE A 231 -0.88 -12.17 -1.85
N VAL A 232 -0.02 -12.81 -2.64
CA VAL A 232 0.59 -12.22 -3.83
C VAL A 232 -0.11 -12.79 -5.05
N VAL A 233 -0.80 -11.92 -5.77
CA VAL A 233 -1.69 -12.27 -6.88
C VAL A 233 -1.15 -11.70 -8.18
N GLY A 234 -0.60 -12.57 -9.00
CA GLY A 234 -0.40 -12.37 -10.43
C GLY A 234 -1.48 -13.10 -11.24
N ASP A 235 -1.50 -12.79 -12.53
CA ASP A 235 -2.32 -13.45 -13.55
C ASP A 235 -1.43 -13.71 -14.78
N GLU A 236 -2.02 -14.10 -15.92
CA GLU A 236 -1.29 -14.37 -17.17
C GLU A 236 -0.68 -13.11 -17.81
N SER A 237 -0.98 -11.92 -17.28
CA SER A 237 -0.45 -10.68 -17.83
C SER A 237 1.06 -10.56 -17.59
N THR A 238 1.74 -9.97 -18.58
CA THR A 238 3.18 -9.72 -18.53
C THR A 238 3.47 -8.22 -18.37
N PRO A 239 4.42 -7.82 -17.51
CA PRO A 239 5.15 -8.69 -16.57
C PRO A 239 4.24 -9.19 -15.44
N ARG A 240 4.53 -10.37 -14.88
CA ARG A 240 3.73 -10.93 -13.77
C ARG A 240 4.03 -10.20 -12.46
N ALA A 241 3.19 -10.40 -11.45
CA ALA A 241 3.48 -9.93 -10.09
C ALA A 241 4.81 -10.56 -9.63
N GLY A 242 5.75 -9.77 -9.11
CA GLY A 242 7.06 -10.32 -8.81
C GLY A 242 8.15 -9.35 -8.38
N ALA A 243 9.40 -9.78 -8.42
CA ALA A 243 10.56 -8.97 -8.01
C ALA A 243 10.35 -8.31 -6.64
N MET A 244 9.87 -9.07 -5.65
CA MET A 244 9.47 -8.53 -4.34
C MET A 244 10.05 -9.36 -3.19
N SER A 245 10.10 -8.77 -2.00
CA SER A 245 10.61 -9.43 -0.79
C SER A 245 9.56 -9.49 0.30
N LEU A 246 9.21 -10.71 0.73
CA LEU A 246 8.34 -10.99 1.87
C LEU A 246 9.21 -11.58 2.98
N ARG A 247 9.60 -10.75 3.96
CA ARG A 247 10.60 -11.17 4.94
C ARG A 247 10.34 -10.79 6.38
N ARG A 248 10.79 -11.61 7.32
CA ARG A 248 10.72 -11.31 8.77
C ARG A 248 9.32 -10.98 9.27
N ASN A 249 8.28 -11.52 8.63
CA ASN A 249 6.91 -11.38 9.10
C ASN A 249 6.62 -12.45 10.14
N TYR A 250 5.75 -12.11 11.10
CA TYR A 250 5.20 -13.05 12.06
C TYR A 250 3.75 -13.36 11.69
N ILE A 251 3.51 -14.57 11.19
CA ILE A 251 2.23 -14.98 10.64
C ILE A 251 1.73 -16.16 11.45
N HIS A 252 0.61 -15.99 12.16
CA HIS A 252 0.14 -17.04 13.06
C HIS A 252 -1.37 -17.11 13.20
N ALA A 253 -1.89 -18.31 13.46
CA ALA A 253 -3.30 -18.53 13.81
C ALA A 253 -4.32 -17.88 12.85
N ASN A 254 -4.04 -17.85 11.54
CA ASN A 254 -4.98 -17.33 10.52
C ASN A 254 -6.04 -18.38 10.15
N ASN A 255 -6.84 -18.75 11.14
CA ASN A 255 -7.73 -19.92 11.12
C ASN A 255 -9.21 -19.56 10.93
N LYS A 256 -9.51 -18.26 10.74
CA LYS A 256 -10.87 -17.79 10.48
C LYS A 256 -11.37 -18.44 9.18
N ASN A 257 -12.61 -18.92 9.18
CA ASN A 257 -13.23 -19.45 7.98
C ASN A 257 -13.95 -18.33 7.23
N CYS A 258 -13.61 -18.14 5.96
CA CYS A 258 -14.25 -17.16 5.09
C CYS A 258 -14.92 -17.88 3.90
N PRO A 259 -16.19 -17.57 3.58
CA PRO A 259 -16.92 -18.24 2.50
C PRO A 259 -16.27 -18.02 1.13
N LYS A 260 -16.56 -18.92 0.17
CA LYS A 260 -16.11 -18.75 -1.22
C LYS A 260 -16.63 -17.45 -1.84
N THR A 261 -15.86 -16.88 -2.76
CA THR A 261 -16.29 -15.77 -3.62
C THR A 261 -16.31 -16.25 -5.08
N PRO A 262 -16.79 -15.44 -6.03
CA PRO A 262 -16.70 -15.80 -7.44
C PRO A 262 -15.26 -16.02 -7.95
N ARG A 263 -14.26 -15.41 -7.31
CA ARG A 263 -12.86 -15.44 -7.74
C ARG A 263 -11.96 -16.36 -6.92
N LEU A 264 -12.35 -16.71 -5.70
CA LEU A 264 -11.53 -17.49 -4.77
C LEU A 264 -12.39 -18.57 -4.09
N PRO A 265 -11.83 -19.75 -3.80
CA PRO A 265 -12.48 -20.71 -2.93
C PRO A 265 -12.71 -20.10 -1.54
N PHE A 266 -13.38 -20.85 -0.67
CA PHE A 266 -13.37 -20.50 0.75
C PHE A 266 -11.91 -20.44 1.24
N LEU A 267 -11.63 -19.52 2.17
CA LEU A 267 -10.28 -19.32 2.72
C LEU A 267 -10.29 -19.69 4.19
N GLN A 268 -9.27 -20.42 4.61
CA GLN A 268 -9.02 -20.77 6.00
C GLN A 268 -7.60 -21.33 6.11
N GLY A 269 -6.83 -20.88 7.10
CA GLY A 269 -5.57 -21.51 7.48
C GLY A 269 -4.44 -21.27 6.49
N SER A 270 -4.37 -20.10 5.87
CA SER A 270 -3.33 -19.76 4.90
C SER A 270 -2.35 -18.75 5.47
N GLY A 271 -1.06 -19.07 5.49
CA GLY A 271 0.00 -18.13 5.76
C GLY A 271 0.27 -17.22 4.55
N ILE A 272 1.35 -17.48 3.83
CA ILE A 272 1.70 -16.78 2.59
C ILE A 272 1.25 -17.60 1.39
N VAL A 273 0.44 -17.02 0.50
CA VAL A 273 0.04 -17.62 -0.77
C VAL A 273 0.64 -16.83 -1.92
N LEU A 274 1.45 -17.50 -2.75
CA LEU A 274 1.91 -17.00 -4.03
C LEU A 274 1.07 -17.63 -5.13
N THR A 275 0.46 -16.79 -5.96
CA THR A 275 -0.35 -17.26 -7.08
C THR A 275 -0.07 -16.47 -8.36
N GLY A 276 0.51 -17.15 -9.35
CA GLY A 276 0.98 -16.50 -10.58
C GLY A 276 2.11 -15.49 -10.35
N ALA A 277 2.92 -15.66 -9.30
CA ALA A 277 3.99 -14.74 -8.93
C ALA A 277 5.37 -15.24 -9.37
N GLU A 278 6.27 -14.32 -9.70
CA GLU A 278 7.63 -14.65 -10.08
C GLU A 278 8.70 -13.85 -9.32
N GLU A 279 9.93 -14.35 -9.27
CA GLU A 279 11.08 -13.60 -8.71
C GLU A 279 10.80 -13.01 -7.31
N THR A 280 10.05 -13.75 -6.50
CA THR A 280 9.67 -13.35 -5.14
C THR A 280 10.55 -14.07 -4.13
N LEU A 281 11.20 -13.29 -3.26
CA LEU A 281 11.96 -13.80 -2.12
C LEU A 281 11.04 -13.88 -0.90
N VAL A 282 10.79 -15.08 -0.40
CA VAL A 282 10.10 -15.34 0.87
C VAL A 282 11.11 -15.86 1.88
N ALA A 283 11.56 -14.99 2.80
CA ALA A 283 12.69 -15.34 3.67
C ALA A 283 12.56 -14.89 5.12
N GLU A 284 13.15 -15.66 6.03
CA GLU A 284 13.26 -15.29 7.46
C GLU A 284 11.91 -15.04 8.14
N ASN A 285 10.80 -15.59 7.62
CA ASN A 285 9.49 -15.46 8.22
C ASN A 285 9.29 -16.51 9.31
N ARG A 286 8.51 -16.17 10.35
CA ARG A 286 7.99 -17.13 11.32
C ARG A 286 6.50 -17.32 11.05
N ILE A 287 6.15 -18.50 10.54
CA ILE A 287 4.81 -18.83 10.04
C ILE A 287 4.32 -20.08 10.76
N VAL A 288 3.39 -19.91 11.71
CA VAL A 288 3.01 -21.00 12.61
C VAL A 288 1.52 -21.10 12.86
N ASP A 289 1.02 -22.31 13.13
CA ASP A 289 -0.33 -22.51 13.64
C ASP A 289 -1.46 -22.01 12.70
N ASN A 290 -1.18 -21.89 11.39
CA ASN A 290 -2.20 -21.57 10.38
C ASN A 290 -2.85 -22.88 9.89
N VAL A 291 -4.03 -23.17 10.40
CA VAL A 291 -4.75 -24.44 10.21
C VAL A 291 -6.11 -24.19 9.59
N GLY A 292 -6.40 -24.91 8.51
CA GLY A 292 -7.67 -24.83 7.81
C GLY A 292 -7.82 -25.95 6.79
N ALA A 293 -9.02 -26.05 6.22
CA ALA A 293 -9.34 -27.06 5.21
C ALA A 293 -9.39 -26.49 3.77
N SER A 294 -9.04 -25.22 3.58
CA SER A 294 -9.09 -24.60 2.25
C SER A 294 -8.04 -25.20 1.32
N PRO A 295 -8.27 -25.24 -0.02
CA PRO A 295 -7.24 -25.68 -0.98
C PRO A 295 -5.96 -24.86 -0.94
N LEU A 296 -6.03 -23.64 -0.39
CA LEU A 296 -4.93 -22.70 -0.22
C LEU A 296 -4.37 -22.73 1.21
N SER A 297 -4.79 -23.67 2.07
CA SER A 297 -4.28 -23.80 3.43
C SER A 297 -2.86 -24.34 3.45
N GLY A 298 -2.05 -23.82 4.37
CA GLY A 298 -0.64 -24.15 4.57
C GLY A 298 0.15 -22.95 5.07
N GLY A 299 1.43 -23.17 5.39
CA GLY A 299 2.32 -22.10 5.86
C GLY A 299 2.78 -21.18 4.73
N ILE A 300 3.51 -21.72 3.76
CA ILE A 300 3.85 -21.05 2.50
C ILE A 300 3.32 -21.92 1.36
N VAL A 301 2.44 -21.36 0.53
CA VAL A 301 1.73 -22.07 -0.51
C VAL A 301 2.01 -21.42 -1.87
N LEU A 302 2.63 -22.18 -2.78
CA LEU A 302 2.66 -21.86 -4.21
C LEU A 302 1.50 -22.57 -4.87
N PHE A 303 0.59 -21.80 -5.45
CA PHE A 303 -0.59 -22.32 -6.14
C PHE A 303 -0.77 -21.56 -7.45
N LYS A 304 -0.93 -22.26 -8.58
CA LYS A 304 -1.15 -21.59 -9.87
C LYS A 304 -2.33 -20.62 -9.79
N SER A 305 -2.30 -19.53 -10.53
CA SER A 305 -3.43 -18.61 -10.57
C SER A 305 -4.69 -19.33 -11.06
N PHE A 306 -5.85 -18.79 -10.69
CA PHE A 306 -7.15 -19.34 -11.12
C PHE A 306 -7.39 -19.22 -12.64
N VAL A 307 -6.51 -18.50 -13.31
CA VAL A 307 -6.44 -18.31 -14.77
C VAL A 307 -5.25 -19.06 -15.40
N GLY A 308 -4.51 -19.84 -14.60
CA GLY A 308 -3.50 -20.80 -15.08
C GLY A 308 -2.05 -20.31 -15.06
N ALA A 309 -1.79 -19.07 -14.65
CA ALA A 309 -0.43 -18.53 -14.53
C ALA A 309 0.35 -19.23 -13.41
N LEU A 310 1.52 -19.75 -13.75
CA LEU A 310 2.38 -20.48 -12.81
C LEU A 310 3.26 -19.53 -12.00
N ASN A 311 3.68 -19.98 -10.82
CA ASN A 311 4.70 -19.34 -10.02
C ASN A 311 6.09 -19.73 -10.52
N GLU A 312 7.01 -18.79 -10.74
CA GLU A 312 8.33 -19.09 -11.32
C GLU A 312 9.47 -18.34 -10.65
N ARG A 313 10.64 -18.97 -10.55
CA ARG A 313 11.88 -18.31 -10.07
C ARG A 313 11.72 -17.66 -8.67
N ASN A 314 10.84 -18.20 -7.83
CA ASN A 314 10.71 -17.74 -6.45
C ASN A 314 11.75 -18.43 -5.55
N GLU A 315 12.18 -17.73 -4.50
CA GLU A 315 13.15 -18.24 -3.54
C GLU A 315 12.51 -18.26 -2.15
N ILE A 316 12.32 -19.46 -1.60
CA ILE A 316 11.72 -19.68 -0.29
C ILE A 316 12.80 -20.21 0.64
N ARG A 317 13.36 -19.37 1.50
CA ARG A 317 14.50 -19.77 2.33
C ARG A 317 14.52 -19.25 3.75
N ASP A 318 15.20 -19.98 4.62
CA ASP A 318 15.47 -19.56 5.99
C ASP A 318 14.20 -19.21 6.79
N ASN A 319 13.05 -19.80 6.44
CA ASN A 319 11.80 -19.58 7.16
C ASN A 319 11.62 -20.62 8.26
N VAL A 320 10.97 -20.23 9.36
CA VAL A 320 10.44 -21.17 10.36
C VAL A 320 8.95 -21.34 10.08
N VAL A 321 8.58 -22.50 9.52
CA VAL A 321 7.22 -22.79 9.05
C VAL A 321 6.74 -24.06 9.73
N LEU A 322 5.96 -23.95 10.80
CA LEU A 322 5.63 -25.10 11.65
C LEU A 322 4.16 -25.14 12.05
N ARG A 323 3.58 -26.35 12.10
CA ARG A 323 2.21 -26.60 12.56
C ARG A 323 1.14 -25.90 11.70
N ASN A 324 1.38 -25.79 10.39
CA ASN A 324 0.42 -25.19 9.47
C ASN A 324 -0.38 -26.27 8.73
N GLY A 325 -1.60 -26.54 9.20
CA GLY A 325 -2.63 -27.31 8.48
C GLY A 325 -2.12 -28.56 7.74
N SER A 326 -2.44 -28.64 6.45
CA SER A 326 -2.10 -29.77 5.58
C SER A 326 -0.61 -29.85 5.23
N ALA A 327 0.10 -28.73 5.19
CA ALA A 327 1.53 -28.67 4.93
C ALA A 327 2.12 -27.33 5.40
N ASP A 328 3.30 -27.38 5.99
CA ASP A 328 4.07 -26.19 6.31
C ASP A 328 4.55 -25.49 5.03
N LEU A 329 5.13 -26.25 4.11
CA LEU A 329 5.50 -25.78 2.77
C LEU A 329 4.71 -26.57 1.73
N ALA A 330 3.95 -25.88 0.88
CA ALA A 330 3.15 -26.50 -0.16
C ALA A 330 3.48 -25.89 -1.53
N ASN A 331 4.17 -26.63 -2.38
CA ASN A 331 4.32 -26.32 -3.79
C ASN A 331 3.32 -27.15 -4.58
N ARG A 332 2.12 -26.59 -4.76
CA ARG A 332 0.99 -27.18 -5.50
C ARG A 332 0.94 -26.63 -6.93
N ASP A 333 2.07 -26.18 -7.43
CA ASP A 333 2.26 -25.58 -8.74
C ASP A 333 3.35 -26.35 -9.50
N THR A 334 3.31 -26.30 -10.83
CA THR A 334 4.27 -26.92 -11.75
C THR A 334 5.24 -25.92 -12.38
N GLY A 335 5.20 -24.66 -11.94
CA GLY A 335 6.11 -23.62 -12.42
C GLY A 335 7.58 -23.89 -12.06
N LYS A 336 8.48 -23.38 -12.91
CA LYS A 336 9.92 -23.72 -12.89
C LYS A 336 10.76 -22.73 -12.11
N GLY A 337 11.88 -23.20 -11.59
CA GLY A 337 12.90 -22.36 -10.93
C GLY A 337 12.52 -21.91 -9.51
N ASN A 338 11.41 -22.38 -8.96
CA ASN A 338 11.11 -22.17 -7.54
C ASN A 338 12.09 -23.00 -6.69
N THR A 339 12.70 -22.39 -5.69
CA THR A 339 13.69 -23.03 -4.81
C THR A 339 13.26 -22.97 -3.36
N PHE A 340 13.58 -24.03 -2.61
CA PHE A 340 13.31 -24.15 -1.19
C PHE A 340 14.62 -24.54 -0.49
N ARG A 341 15.08 -23.75 0.48
CA ARG A 341 16.38 -23.98 1.13
C ARG A 341 16.41 -23.50 2.58
N GLY A 342 16.92 -24.33 3.48
CA GLY A 342 17.17 -23.92 4.88
C GLY A 342 15.90 -23.58 5.65
N ASN A 343 14.74 -24.09 5.20
CA ASN A 343 13.49 -23.87 5.91
C ASN A 343 13.38 -24.90 7.04
N THR A 344 12.94 -24.44 8.20
CA THR A 344 12.54 -25.34 9.29
C THR A 344 11.07 -25.65 9.15
N CYS A 345 10.73 -26.87 8.70
CA CYS A 345 9.35 -27.35 8.63
C CYS A 345 9.17 -28.78 9.12
N GLY A 346 7.93 -29.12 9.48
CA GLY A 346 7.54 -30.49 9.83
C GLY A 346 7.01 -31.27 8.63
N VAL A 347 6.18 -30.64 7.78
CA VAL A 347 5.57 -31.28 6.61
C VAL A 347 5.75 -30.40 5.37
N SER A 348 6.30 -30.97 4.29
CA SER A 348 6.29 -30.33 2.98
C SER A 348 5.57 -31.18 1.93
N GLU A 349 4.92 -30.50 0.98
CA GLU A 349 4.18 -31.08 -0.13
C GLU A 349 4.65 -30.42 -1.44
N PRO A 350 5.46 -31.09 -2.30
CA PRO A 350 6.04 -32.42 -2.11
C PRO A 350 7.10 -32.46 -1.00
N ALA A 351 7.53 -33.67 -0.62
CA ALA A 351 8.59 -33.86 0.37
C ALA A 351 9.93 -33.25 -0.10
N GLY A 352 10.78 -32.82 0.84
CA GLY A 352 12.14 -32.34 0.58
C GLY A 352 12.29 -30.82 0.41
N MET A 353 11.35 -30.02 0.93
CA MET A 353 11.43 -28.54 0.89
C MET A 353 11.79 -27.92 2.26
N CYS A 354 11.87 -28.76 3.30
CA CYS A 354 12.66 -28.48 4.49
C CYS A 354 14.14 -28.69 4.09
#